data_AF-A0A167WNK3-F1
#
_entry.id   AF-A0A167WNK3-F1
#
_cell.length_a   1.000
_cell.length_b   1.000
_cell.length_c   1.000
_cell.angle_alpha   90.00
_cell.angle_beta   90.00
_cell.angle_gamma   90.00
#
_symmetry.space_group_name_H-M   'P 1'
#
loop_
_entity.id
_entity.type
_entity.pdbx_description
1 polymer ?
#
loop_
_entity_poly.entity_id
_entity_poly.type
_entity_poly.pdbx_seq_one_letter_code
_entity_poly.pdbx_strand_id
1 'polypeptide(L)'
;MPSIDNDSPAFAYINGSRFARGYPERLFEEEDIKIFNIAAEPSLDLYRKTWWDCLLATYATSFSCADPMSLSSTEREHAATLITADLRFLFRTTISWMSFIHRDFFSTFFNPITRANSQPSLIIMACALSIFWQSSEIGRGKAGREFALQLRDQAECALQASLNAGWIDENLAIAALMLAMFENAGYPQQSIYRSFASIHVLDRIIRTLSLTTIDASDPNASTFALCEVPRVITIRHPHRPDSADLERETSPVTHEGCDCASLTLGRHWAGACEHTPLWMSTPAWDGNWTRTRPLGKPQV
;
A
#
# COMPACT_ATOMS: atom_id res chain seq x y z
N MET A 1 60.93 -4.34 14.18
CA MET A 1 60.55 -4.57 12.77
C MET A 1 59.64 -5.78 12.72
N PRO A 2 58.52 -5.78 11.96
CA PRO A 2 57.74 -4.71 11.32
C PRO A 2 56.40 -4.46 12.09
N SER A 3 55.93 -3.23 12.33
CA SER A 3 55.19 -2.26 11.49
C SER A 3 53.89 -2.81 10.90
N ILE A 4 52.77 -2.54 11.59
CA ILE A 4 51.39 -2.70 11.10
C ILE A 4 50.86 -1.28 10.85
N ASP A 5 50.63 -0.97 9.58
CA ASP A 5 50.02 0.28 9.14
C ASP A 5 48.56 0.32 9.59
N ASN A 6 48.20 1.45 10.22
CA ASN A 6 46.90 1.69 10.82
C ASN A 6 46.25 2.87 10.10
N ASP A 7 45.67 2.61 8.92
CA ASP A 7 44.93 3.62 8.16
C ASP A 7 43.43 3.54 8.50
N SER A 8 43.04 4.30 9.52
CA SER A 8 41.67 4.81 9.67
C SER A 8 41.57 6.16 8.96
N PRO A 9 40.60 6.40 8.06
CA PRO A 9 40.31 7.76 7.63
C PRO A 9 39.45 8.45 8.69
N ALA A 10 40.03 9.51 9.25
CA ALA A 10 39.39 10.45 10.16
C ALA A 10 38.20 11.16 9.49
N PHE A 11 37.06 11.20 10.19
CA PHE A 11 35.94 12.07 9.87
C PHE A 11 36.34 13.54 10.09
N ALA A 12 36.58 14.27 9.00
CA ALA A 12 36.71 15.73 9.03
C ALA A 12 35.35 16.37 8.71
N TYR A 13 34.72 16.98 9.72
CA TYR A 13 33.67 17.96 9.53
C TYR A 13 34.26 19.22 8.90
N ILE A 14 33.80 19.60 7.70
CA ILE A 14 33.99 20.96 7.17
C ILE A 14 32.62 21.51 6.76
N ASN A 15 32.11 22.39 7.61
CA ASN A 15 31.04 23.32 7.30
C ASN A 15 31.69 24.59 6.71
N GLY A 16 31.25 25.05 5.54
CA GLY A 16 31.90 26.18 4.88
C GLY A 16 31.26 26.57 3.55
N SER A 17 30.23 27.40 3.64
CA SER A 17 29.60 28.14 2.56
C SER A 17 30.61 28.89 1.69
N ARG A 18 30.57 28.67 0.37
CA ARG A 18 30.88 29.58 -0.76
C ARG A 18 31.34 28.77 -1.95
N PHE A 19 30.50 28.61 -2.97
CA PHE A 19 30.91 28.67 -4.38
C PHE A 19 29.68 28.91 -5.24
N ALA A 20 29.29 30.18 -5.36
CA ALA A 20 28.67 30.69 -6.57
C ALA A 20 29.81 30.89 -7.59
N ARG A 21 29.88 30.04 -8.61
CA ARG A 21 30.70 30.30 -9.80
C ARG A 21 30.02 29.67 -11.01
N GLY A 22 29.59 30.54 -11.92
CA GLY A 22 28.79 30.22 -13.09
C GLY A 22 29.47 29.22 -14.02
N TYR A 23 28.65 28.34 -14.58
CA TYR A 23 28.99 27.57 -15.76
C TYR A 23 28.58 28.38 -17.01
N PRO A 24 29.39 28.37 -18.07
CA PRO A 24 29.07 29.08 -19.29
C PRO A 24 27.92 28.38 -20.03
N GLU A 25 26.87 29.14 -20.36
CA GLU A 25 25.86 28.79 -21.37
C GLU A 25 26.57 28.38 -22.67
N ARG A 26 26.48 27.10 -23.02
CA ARG A 26 26.63 26.67 -24.41
C ARG A 26 25.23 26.56 -24.99
N LEU A 27 24.95 27.49 -25.89
CA LEU A 27 23.87 27.45 -26.86
C LEU A 27 23.93 26.11 -27.61
N PHE A 28 23.02 25.21 -27.27
CA PHE A 28 22.65 24.14 -28.18
C PHE A 28 21.55 24.72 -29.07
N GLU A 29 21.87 24.88 -30.34
CA GLU A 29 20.90 25.20 -31.39
C GLU A 29 19.75 24.20 -31.31
N GLU A 30 18.52 24.71 -31.34
CA GLU A 30 17.28 23.93 -31.39
C GLU A 30 17.23 23.13 -32.71
N GLU A 31 17.91 21.99 -32.76
CA GLU A 31 17.53 20.95 -33.70
C GLU A 31 16.21 20.36 -33.22
N ASP A 32 15.16 20.59 -34.02
CA ASP A 32 13.82 20.02 -33.89
C ASP A 32 13.88 18.58 -33.38
N ILE A 33 13.73 18.40 -32.06
CA ILE A 33 13.44 17.11 -31.47
C ILE A 33 12.03 16.79 -31.97
N LYS A 34 11.94 16.11 -33.10
CA LYS A 34 10.72 15.41 -33.50
C LYS A 34 10.40 14.46 -32.36
N ILE A 35 9.48 14.91 -31.51
CA ILE A 35 8.84 14.09 -30.48
C ILE A 35 8.10 13.02 -31.25
N PHE A 36 8.77 11.90 -31.52
CA PHE A 36 8.11 10.67 -31.86
C PHE A 36 7.27 10.32 -30.64
N ASN A 37 5.98 10.59 -30.75
CA ASN A 37 4.99 10.19 -29.76
C ASN A 37 4.89 8.66 -29.83
N ILE A 38 5.87 7.97 -29.23
CA ILE A 38 5.78 6.54 -28.96
C ILE A 38 4.62 6.41 -27.99
N ALA A 39 3.46 6.05 -28.51
CA ALA A 39 2.29 5.77 -27.70
C ALA A 39 2.70 4.75 -26.62
N ALA A 40 2.62 5.14 -25.35
CA ALA A 40 2.88 4.26 -24.21
C ALA A 40 1.76 3.22 -23.99
N GLU A 41 0.69 3.27 -24.80
CA GLU A 41 -0.53 2.47 -24.66
C GLU A 41 -0.40 0.95 -24.89
N PRO A 42 0.42 0.40 -25.82
CA PRO A 42 0.33 -1.03 -26.13
C PRO A 42 0.88 -1.93 -25.01
N SER A 43 1.79 -1.44 -24.16
CA SER A 43 2.35 -2.20 -23.05
C SER A 43 1.38 -2.31 -21.86
N LEU A 44 0.61 -1.24 -21.59
CA LEU A 44 -0.38 -1.23 -20.52
C LEU A 44 -1.54 -2.17 -20.78
N ASP A 45 -2.11 -2.11 -21.99
CA ASP A 45 -3.27 -2.94 -22.33
C ASP A 45 -2.89 -4.42 -22.40
N LEU A 46 -1.67 -4.74 -22.86
CA LEU A 46 -1.15 -6.09 -22.77
C LEU A 46 -1.00 -6.50 -21.30
N TYR A 47 -0.37 -5.65 -20.48
CA TYR A 47 -0.14 -5.95 -19.07
C TYR A 47 -1.45 -6.17 -18.30
N ARG A 48 -2.47 -5.34 -18.54
CA ARG A 48 -3.83 -5.46 -17.98
C ARG A 48 -4.49 -6.81 -18.31
N LYS A 49 -4.17 -7.38 -19.47
CA LYS A 49 -4.71 -8.67 -19.91
C LYS A 49 -3.91 -9.86 -19.37
N THR A 50 -2.61 -9.71 -19.16
CA THR A 50 -1.72 -10.85 -18.85
C THR A 50 -1.33 -10.98 -17.39
N TRP A 51 -1.38 -9.91 -16.58
CA TRP A 51 -0.88 -9.95 -15.19
C TRP A 51 -1.57 -11.03 -14.34
N TRP A 52 -2.87 -11.27 -14.57
CA TRP A 52 -3.64 -12.27 -13.85
C TRP A 52 -3.20 -13.69 -14.23
N ASP A 53 -2.95 -13.92 -15.53
CA ASP A 53 -2.45 -15.21 -16.01
C ASP A 53 -1.05 -15.50 -15.47
N CYS A 54 -0.18 -14.48 -15.41
CA CYS A 54 1.13 -14.59 -14.78
C CYS A 54 1.01 -14.95 -13.29
N LEU A 55 0.11 -14.30 -12.55
CA LEU A 55 -0.10 -14.60 -11.13
C LEU A 55 -0.64 -16.01 -10.90
N LEU A 56 -1.59 -16.47 -11.74
CA LEU A 56 -2.08 -17.84 -11.71
C LEU A 56 -0.95 -18.85 -11.96
N ALA A 57 -0.08 -18.57 -12.93
CA ALA A 57 1.08 -19.40 -13.21
C ALA A 57 2.03 -19.47 -12.03
N THR A 58 2.39 -18.32 -11.43
CA THR A 58 3.25 -18.30 -10.24
C THR A 58 2.67 -19.15 -9.10
N TYR A 59 1.37 -19.06 -8.83
CA TYR A 59 0.72 -19.88 -7.81
C TYR A 59 0.69 -21.37 -8.17
N ALA A 60 0.42 -21.72 -9.43
CA ALA A 60 0.39 -23.10 -9.87
C ALA A 60 1.78 -23.76 -9.81
N THR A 61 2.84 -23.04 -10.20
CA THR A 61 4.21 -23.57 -10.23
C THR A 61 4.89 -23.61 -8.86
N SER A 62 4.53 -22.72 -7.94
CA SER A 62 5.22 -22.67 -6.64
C SER A 62 4.73 -23.73 -5.65
N PHE A 63 3.55 -24.31 -5.88
CA PHE A 63 2.99 -25.39 -5.07
C PHE A 63 2.79 -26.72 -5.81
N SER A 64 3.02 -26.76 -7.13
CA SER A 64 2.91 -27.95 -7.98
C SER A 64 4.02 -28.00 -9.03
N CYS A 65 4.28 -29.17 -9.61
CA CYS A 65 5.22 -29.34 -10.74
C CYS A 65 4.54 -29.00 -12.09
N ALA A 66 3.60 -28.07 -12.10
CA ALA A 66 2.85 -27.69 -13.29
C ALA A 66 3.76 -26.96 -14.30
N ASP A 67 3.51 -27.17 -15.59
CA ASP A 67 4.20 -26.43 -16.64
C ASP A 67 3.62 -25.00 -16.73
N PRO A 68 4.43 -23.94 -16.52
CA PRO A 68 3.96 -22.56 -16.56
C PRO A 68 3.34 -22.16 -17.91
N MET A 69 3.69 -22.83 -19.01
CA MET A 69 3.22 -22.48 -20.35
C MET A 69 1.92 -23.19 -20.76
N SER A 70 1.46 -24.20 -20.01
CA SER A 70 0.32 -25.03 -20.39
C SER A 70 -0.60 -25.41 -19.23
N LEU A 71 -0.99 -24.42 -18.42
CA LEU A 71 -1.93 -24.64 -17.30
C LEU A 71 -3.31 -25.13 -17.77
N SER A 72 -3.74 -26.25 -17.21
CA SER A 72 -5.10 -26.75 -17.37
C SER A 72 -6.14 -25.82 -16.73
N SER A 73 -7.40 -25.93 -17.16
CA SER A 73 -8.51 -25.17 -16.55
C SER A 73 -8.63 -25.44 -15.04
N THR A 74 -8.40 -26.68 -14.62
CA THR A 74 -8.47 -27.10 -13.21
C THR A 74 -7.36 -26.50 -12.36
N GLU A 75 -6.14 -26.40 -12.90
CA GLU A 75 -5.01 -25.77 -12.19
C GLU A 75 -5.21 -24.26 -12.05
N ARG A 76 -5.74 -23.61 -13.09
CA ARG A 76 -6.08 -22.18 -13.06
C ARG A 76 -7.16 -21.89 -12.02
N GLU A 77 -8.19 -22.72 -11.94
CA GLU A 77 -9.23 -22.60 -10.93
C GLU A 77 -8.66 -22.82 -9.52
N HIS A 78 -7.84 -23.85 -9.34
CA HIS A 78 -7.19 -24.10 -8.06
C HIS A 78 -6.31 -22.92 -7.61
N ALA A 79 -5.44 -22.39 -8.49
CA ALA A 79 -4.63 -21.21 -8.20
C ALA A 79 -5.50 -19.99 -7.84
N ALA A 80 -6.61 -19.76 -8.55
CA ALA A 80 -7.55 -18.68 -8.24
C ALA A 80 -8.18 -18.85 -6.84
N THR A 81 -8.50 -20.08 -6.43
CA THR A 81 -9.02 -20.35 -5.08
C THR A 81 -7.97 -20.07 -4.00
N LEU A 82 -6.70 -20.42 -4.23
CA LEU A 82 -5.60 -20.14 -3.30
C LEU A 82 -5.38 -18.64 -3.15
N ILE A 83 -5.31 -17.89 -4.27
CA ILE A 83 -5.20 -16.42 -4.25
C ILE A 83 -6.35 -15.82 -3.45
N THR A 84 -7.58 -16.26 -3.70
CA THR A 84 -8.76 -15.77 -2.98
C THR A 84 -8.70 -16.08 -1.49
N ALA A 85 -8.23 -17.28 -1.11
CA ALA A 85 -8.06 -17.67 0.28
C ALA A 85 -7.00 -16.80 0.98
N ASP A 86 -5.86 -16.54 0.33
CA ASP A 86 -4.80 -15.68 0.85
C ASP A 86 -5.28 -14.24 1.02
N LEU A 87 -6.02 -13.68 0.06
CA LEU A 87 -6.62 -12.36 0.19
C LEU A 87 -7.61 -12.31 1.36
N ARG A 88 -8.52 -13.29 1.46
CA ARG A 88 -9.47 -13.37 2.59
C ARG A 88 -8.75 -13.48 3.94
N PHE A 89 -7.68 -14.26 4.03
CA PHE A 89 -6.88 -14.36 5.25
C PHE A 89 -6.32 -12.99 5.65
N LEU A 90 -5.74 -12.25 4.70
CA LEU A 90 -5.20 -10.92 4.94
C LEU A 90 -6.29 -10.00 5.51
N PHE A 91 -7.41 -9.86 4.81
CA PHE A 91 -8.49 -8.96 5.23
C PHE A 91 -9.13 -9.32 6.57
N ARG A 92 -9.15 -10.62 6.92
CA ARG A 92 -9.68 -11.09 8.21
C ARG A 92 -8.72 -10.92 9.38
N THR A 93 -7.42 -10.91 9.12
CA THR A 93 -6.37 -10.82 10.16
C THR A 93 -5.85 -9.40 10.36
N THR A 94 -6.00 -8.54 9.36
CA THR A 94 -5.47 -7.19 9.42
C THR A 94 -6.41 -6.27 10.20
N ILE A 95 -5.84 -5.49 11.13
CA ILE A 95 -6.56 -4.48 11.92
C ILE A 95 -7.07 -3.34 11.00
N SER A 96 -7.69 -2.29 11.55
CA SER A 96 -8.19 -1.11 10.83
C SER A 96 -7.18 -0.37 9.95
N TRP A 97 -5.87 -0.57 10.11
CA TRP A 97 -4.85 0.02 9.23
C TRP A 97 -4.90 -0.42 7.76
N MET A 98 -5.80 -1.30 7.33
CA MET A 98 -6.12 -1.55 5.91
C MET A 98 -7.47 -0.99 5.47
N SER A 99 -8.16 -0.23 6.33
CA SER A 99 -9.45 0.43 6.04
C SER A 99 -9.37 1.55 5.00
N PHE A 100 -8.21 1.79 4.38
CA PHE A 100 -8.12 2.61 3.17
C PHE A 100 -8.47 1.83 1.89
N ILE A 101 -8.53 0.49 1.93
CA ILE A 101 -8.94 -0.31 0.77
C ILE A 101 -10.44 -0.17 0.61
N HIS A 102 -10.85 0.55 -0.45
CA HIS A 102 -12.25 0.83 -0.72
C HIS A 102 -13.11 -0.44 -0.79
N ARG A 103 -14.34 -0.38 -0.28
CA ARG A 103 -15.28 -1.53 -0.25
C ARG A 103 -15.45 -2.22 -1.62
N ASP A 104 -15.37 -1.44 -2.70
CA ASP A 104 -15.57 -1.94 -4.06
C ASP A 104 -14.41 -2.82 -4.55
N PHE A 105 -13.28 -2.86 -3.84
CA PHE A 105 -12.13 -3.70 -4.17
C PHE A 105 -12.54 -5.15 -4.42
N PHE A 106 -13.31 -5.75 -3.50
CA PHE A 106 -13.77 -7.13 -3.64
C PHE A 106 -14.68 -7.31 -4.86
N SER A 107 -15.65 -6.41 -5.05
CA SER A 107 -16.54 -6.48 -6.21
C SER A 107 -15.79 -6.35 -7.55
N THR A 108 -14.76 -5.52 -7.57
CA THR A 108 -13.92 -5.28 -8.75
C THR A 108 -13.01 -6.48 -9.02
N PHE A 109 -12.46 -7.08 -7.97
CA PHE A 109 -11.56 -8.22 -8.04
C PHE A 109 -12.25 -9.52 -8.49
N PHE A 110 -13.44 -9.80 -7.93
CA PHE A 110 -14.17 -11.03 -8.26
C PHE A 110 -14.80 -11.02 -9.65
N ASN A 111 -15.02 -9.84 -10.24
CA ASN A 111 -15.55 -9.74 -11.59
C ASN A 111 -14.39 -9.70 -12.61
N PRO A 112 -14.29 -10.69 -13.53
CA PRO A 112 -13.15 -10.83 -14.45
C PRO A 112 -13.02 -9.65 -15.43
N ILE A 113 -14.12 -8.97 -15.75
CA ILE A 113 -14.13 -7.82 -16.66
C ILE A 113 -13.53 -6.59 -15.97
N THR A 114 -13.95 -6.32 -14.74
CA THR A 114 -13.46 -5.18 -13.97
C THR A 114 -12.09 -5.42 -13.34
N ARG A 115 -11.70 -6.69 -13.15
CA ARG A 115 -10.41 -7.06 -12.60
C ARG A 115 -9.23 -6.55 -13.43
N ALA A 116 -9.37 -6.47 -14.75
CA ALA A 116 -8.33 -5.91 -15.63
C ALA A 116 -7.97 -4.46 -15.28
N ASN A 117 -8.89 -3.71 -14.67
CA ASN A 117 -8.69 -2.33 -14.21
C ASN A 117 -8.17 -2.25 -12.76
N SER A 118 -7.93 -3.39 -12.11
CA SER A 118 -7.39 -3.42 -10.75
C SER A 118 -5.87 -3.32 -10.79
N GLN A 119 -5.31 -2.58 -9.84
CA GLN A 119 -3.87 -2.39 -9.73
C GLN A 119 -3.18 -3.73 -9.41
N PRO A 120 -2.34 -4.30 -10.30
CA PRO A 120 -1.79 -5.63 -10.12
C PRO A 120 -0.81 -5.69 -8.95
N SER A 121 0.01 -4.65 -8.78
CA SER A 121 0.96 -4.55 -7.66
C SER A 121 0.25 -4.66 -6.29
N LEU A 122 -0.95 -4.09 -6.17
CA LEU A 122 -1.76 -4.18 -4.96
C LEU A 122 -2.13 -5.64 -4.63
N ILE A 123 -2.65 -6.35 -5.61
CA ILE A 123 -3.14 -7.73 -5.45
C ILE A 123 -1.96 -8.66 -5.14
N ILE A 124 -0.86 -8.53 -5.88
CA ILE A 124 0.33 -9.36 -5.70
C ILE A 124 0.97 -9.09 -4.33
N MET A 125 1.07 -7.82 -3.89
CA MET A 125 1.58 -7.53 -2.54
C MET A 125 0.66 -8.03 -1.43
N ALA A 126 -0.66 -7.91 -1.59
CA ALA A 126 -1.61 -8.45 -0.62
C ALA A 126 -1.43 -9.97 -0.45
N CYS A 127 -1.25 -10.70 -1.55
CA CYS A 127 -0.87 -12.12 -1.53
C CYS A 127 0.48 -12.35 -0.84
N ALA A 128 1.52 -11.57 -1.19
CA ALA A 128 2.85 -11.70 -0.59
C ALA A 128 2.84 -11.53 0.93
N LEU A 129 2.16 -10.49 1.45
CA LEU A 129 2.01 -10.26 2.89
C LEU A 129 1.21 -11.37 3.57
N SER A 130 0.11 -11.81 2.96
CA SER A 130 -0.72 -12.89 3.48
C SER A 130 0.10 -14.17 3.68
N ILE A 131 0.85 -14.55 2.64
CA ILE A 131 1.71 -15.73 2.67
C ILE A 131 2.81 -15.54 3.70
N PHE A 132 3.46 -14.38 3.72
CA PHE A 132 4.50 -14.05 4.69
C PHE A 132 4.02 -14.24 6.14
N TRP A 133 2.84 -13.71 6.48
CA TRP A 133 2.26 -13.87 7.82
C TRP A 133 1.82 -15.29 8.14
N GLN A 134 1.44 -16.08 7.14
CA GLN A 134 1.17 -17.52 7.29
C GLN A 134 2.45 -18.38 7.33
N SER A 135 3.64 -17.82 7.06
CA SER A 135 4.89 -18.58 6.86
C SER A 135 5.76 -18.71 8.13
N SER A 136 5.11 -18.82 9.28
CA SER A 136 5.78 -19.29 10.50
C SER A 136 6.27 -20.73 10.33
N GLU A 137 7.18 -21.19 11.20
CA GLU A 137 7.66 -22.59 11.19
C GLU A 137 6.53 -23.62 11.39
N ILE A 138 5.43 -23.21 12.01
CA ILE A 138 4.23 -24.05 12.21
C ILE A 138 3.30 -24.01 10.98
N GLY A 139 3.32 -22.89 10.24
CA GLY A 139 2.51 -22.70 9.05
C GLY A 139 3.25 -23.16 7.78
N ARG A 140 3.45 -22.25 6.84
CA ARG A 140 4.07 -22.58 5.54
C ARG A 140 5.60 -22.68 5.56
N GLY A 141 6.24 -22.40 6.70
CA GLY A 141 7.67 -22.54 6.92
C GLY A 141 8.53 -21.82 5.89
N LYS A 142 9.72 -22.39 5.60
CA LYS A 142 10.70 -21.82 4.68
C LYS A 142 10.16 -21.64 3.25
N ALA A 143 9.46 -22.63 2.71
CA ALA A 143 8.92 -22.57 1.36
C ALA A 143 7.91 -21.42 1.18
N GLY A 144 7.06 -21.19 2.19
CA GLY A 144 6.16 -20.04 2.20
C GLY A 144 6.91 -18.70 2.22
N ARG A 145 7.99 -18.57 3.01
CA ARG A 145 8.81 -17.35 3.03
C ARG A 145 9.50 -17.08 1.70
N GLU A 146 10.04 -18.11 1.06
CA GLU A 146 10.66 -18.00 -0.27
C GLU A 146 9.63 -17.59 -1.33
N PHE A 147 8.43 -18.17 -1.28
CA PHE A 147 7.35 -17.78 -2.19
C PHE A 147 6.84 -16.36 -1.94
N ALA A 148 6.74 -15.93 -0.67
CA ALA A 148 6.39 -14.56 -0.32
C ALA A 148 7.42 -13.56 -0.89
N LEU A 149 8.72 -13.89 -0.83
CA LEU A 149 9.76 -13.07 -1.44
C LEU A 149 9.61 -13.02 -2.97
N GLN A 150 9.33 -14.16 -3.62
CA GLN A 150 9.09 -14.20 -5.07
C GLN A 150 7.92 -13.29 -5.48
N LEU A 151 6.79 -13.38 -4.76
CA LEU A 151 5.63 -12.51 -5.01
C LEU A 151 5.97 -11.04 -4.74
N ARG A 152 6.76 -10.75 -3.70
CA ARG A 152 7.22 -9.39 -3.43
C ARG A 152 8.07 -8.81 -4.56
N ASP A 153 8.97 -9.59 -5.17
CA ASP A 153 9.75 -9.13 -6.34
C ASP A 153 8.82 -8.85 -7.52
N GLN A 154 7.88 -9.77 -7.78
CA GLN A 154 6.90 -9.63 -8.85
C GLN A 154 6.03 -8.38 -8.65
N ALA A 155 5.66 -8.07 -7.41
CA ALA A 155 4.87 -6.90 -7.08
C ALA A 155 5.66 -5.58 -7.18
N GLU A 156 6.94 -5.58 -6.82
CA GLU A 156 7.85 -4.45 -7.03
C GLU A 156 8.03 -4.15 -8.53
N CYS A 157 8.21 -5.19 -9.35
CA CYS A 157 8.21 -5.06 -10.81
C CYS A 157 6.88 -4.50 -11.34
N ALA A 158 5.74 -5.00 -10.84
CA ALA A 158 4.40 -4.51 -11.21
C ALA A 158 4.19 -3.04 -10.82
N LEU A 159 4.72 -2.64 -9.65
CA LEU A 159 4.67 -1.27 -9.15
C LEU A 159 5.44 -0.34 -10.11
N GLN A 160 6.68 -0.70 -10.44
CA GLN A 160 7.54 0.08 -11.32
C GLN A 160 6.99 0.15 -12.74
N ALA A 161 6.43 -0.95 -13.26
CA ALA A 161 5.76 -0.96 -14.55
C ALA A 161 4.59 0.02 -14.59
N SER A 162 3.79 0.07 -13.52
CA SER A 162 2.66 0.99 -13.42
C SER A 162 3.11 2.45 -13.33
N LEU A 163 4.18 2.73 -12.57
CA LEU A 163 4.80 4.06 -12.51
C LEU A 163 5.32 4.51 -13.88
N ASN A 164 6.07 3.66 -14.57
CA ASN A 164 6.65 3.96 -15.88
C ASN A 164 5.58 4.20 -16.94
N ALA A 165 4.45 3.52 -16.80
CA ALA A 165 3.33 3.65 -17.71
C ALA A 165 2.33 4.76 -17.32
N GLY A 166 2.57 5.47 -16.22
CA GLY A 166 1.68 6.53 -15.73
C GLY A 166 0.35 6.03 -15.16
N TRP A 167 0.21 4.73 -14.88
CA TRP A 167 -0.96 4.19 -14.18
C TRP A 167 -0.80 4.41 -12.67
N ILE A 168 -1.05 5.65 -12.24
CA ILE A 168 -0.90 6.10 -10.86
C ILE A 168 -2.29 6.33 -10.27
N ASP A 169 -2.71 5.47 -9.35
CA ASP A 169 -3.98 5.53 -8.63
C ASP A 169 -3.76 5.32 -7.11
N GLU A 170 -4.82 5.46 -6.32
CA GLU A 170 -4.74 5.26 -4.86
C GLU A 170 -4.33 3.83 -4.50
N ASN A 171 -4.71 2.85 -5.33
CA ASN A 171 -4.35 1.46 -5.13
C ASN A 171 -2.84 1.23 -5.29
N LEU A 172 -2.16 1.99 -6.17
CA LEU A 172 -0.72 1.97 -6.30
C LEU A 172 -0.03 2.51 -5.04
N ALA A 173 -0.59 3.57 -4.44
CA ALA A 173 -0.09 4.09 -3.15
C ALA A 173 -0.23 3.04 -2.04
N ILE A 174 -1.39 2.36 -1.99
CA ILE A 174 -1.64 1.27 -1.04
C ILE A 174 -0.67 0.11 -1.28
N ALA A 175 -0.39 -0.26 -2.53
CA ALA A 175 0.58 -1.30 -2.86
C ALA A 175 2.00 -0.93 -2.39
N ALA A 176 2.43 0.31 -2.61
CA ALA A 176 3.72 0.81 -2.14
C ALA A 176 3.80 0.82 -0.61
N LEU A 177 2.71 1.12 0.08
CA LEU A 177 2.63 1.02 1.54
C LEU A 177 2.80 -0.43 2.00
N MET A 178 2.12 -1.38 1.37
CA MET A 178 2.29 -2.80 1.66
C MET A 178 3.71 -3.29 1.41
N LEU A 179 4.35 -2.84 0.33
CA LEU A 179 5.75 -3.14 0.04
C LEU A 179 6.67 -2.59 1.15
N ALA A 180 6.48 -1.34 1.56
CA ALA A 180 7.25 -0.76 2.65
C ALA A 180 7.05 -1.54 3.96
N MET A 181 5.82 -1.97 4.27
CA MET A 181 5.57 -2.83 5.44
C MET A 181 6.29 -4.17 5.34
N PHE A 182 6.29 -4.80 4.17
CA PHE A 182 7.03 -6.05 3.93
C PHE A 182 8.53 -5.85 4.13
N GLU A 183 9.12 -4.79 3.56
CA GLU A 183 10.56 -4.49 3.67
C GLU A 183 11.01 -4.12 5.09
N ASN A 184 10.08 -3.67 5.93
CA ASN A 184 10.33 -3.39 7.34
C ASN A 184 10.01 -4.60 8.24
N ALA A 185 9.38 -5.65 7.72
CA ALA A 185 9.19 -6.88 8.45
C ALA A 185 10.53 -7.61 8.61
N GLY A 186 10.79 -8.17 9.79
CA GLY A 186 12.03 -8.91 10.03
C GLY A 186 12.04 -10.24 9.28
N TYR A 187 12.82 -10.33 8.20
CA TYR A 187 13.09 -11.57 7.47
C TYR A 187 14.59 -11.70 7.15
N PRO A 188 15.12 -12.92 6.90
CA PRO A 188 16.57 -13.13 6.84
C PRO A 188 17.31 -12.33 5.76
N GLN A 189 16.64 -11.98 4.66
CA GLN A 189 17.18 -11.22 3.53
C GLN A 189 16.83 -9.72 3.61
N GLN A 190 16.38 -9.22 4.77
CA GLN A 190 16.02 -7.82 4.94
C GLN A 190 17.23 -6.91 4.66
N SER A 191 16.99 -5.84 3.91
CA SER A 191 18.01 -4.86 3.57
C SER A 191 17.53 -3.47 3.93
N ILE A 192 18.30 -2.78 4.77
CA ILE A 192 18.04 -1.39 5.16
C ILE A 192 17.91 -0.48 3.93
N TYR A 193 18.70 -0.71 2.88
CA TYR A 193 18.61 0.04 1.63
C TYR A 193 17.26 -0.17 0.93
N ARG A 194 16.71 -1.39 0.94
CA ARG A 194 15.40 -1.70 0.34
C ARG A 194 14.26 -1.12 1.19
N SER A 195 14.40 -1.11 2.52
CA SER A 195 13.48 -0.41 3.42
C SER A 195 13.45 1.10 3.15
N PHE A 196 14.60 1.75 2.99
CA PHE A 196 14.64 3.19 2.64
C PHE A 196 14.09 3.47 1.23
N ALA A 197 14.45 2.65 0.25
CA ALA A 197 13.98 2.82 -1.13
C ALA A 197 12.45 2.68 -1.23
N SER A 198 11.87 1.68 -0.57
CA SER A 198 10.42 1.47 -0.55
C SER A 198 9.65 2.63 0.09
N ILE A 199 10.15 3.17 1.22
CA ILE A 199 9.57 4.36 1.85
C ILE A 199 9.66 5.58 0.91
N HIS A 200 10.79 5.78 0.23
CA HIS A 200 10.94 6.89 -0.71
C HIS A 200 10.02 6.76 -1.93
N VAL A 201 9.80 5.56 -2.46
CA VAL A 201 8.84 5.31 -3.54
C VAL A 201 7.42 5.61 -3.07
N LEU A 202 7.03 5.12 -1.89
CA LEU A 202 5.72 5.43 -1.28
C LEU A 202 5.51 6.94 -1.14
N ASP A 203 6.48 7.64 -0.56
CA ASP A 203 6.45 9.08 -0.33
C ASP A 203 6.33 9.87 -1.64
N ARG A 204 7.02 9.43 -2.71
CA ARG A 204 6.83 10.00 -4.05
C ARG A 204 5.41 9.81 -4.57
N ILE A 205 4.84 8.60 -4.46
CA ILE A 205 3.47 8.32 -4.94
C ILE A 205 2.45 9.15 -4.16
N ILE A 206 2.58 9.22 -2.83
CA ILE A 206 1.72 10.04 -1.97
C ILE A 206 1.72 11.51 -2.42
N ARG A 207 2.90 12.06 -2.71
CA ARG A 207 3.01 13.45 -3.21
C ARG A 207 2.45 13.61 -4.61
N THR A 208 2.71 12.68 -5.53
CA THR A 208 2.17 12.72 -6.89
C THR A 208 0.64 12.74 -6.90
N LEU A 209 0.03 11.97 -6.01
CA LEU A 209 -1.43 11.92 -5.83
C LEU A 209 -1.96 13.03 -4.90
N SER A 210 -1.08 13.82 -4.26
CA SER A 210 -1.45 14.86 -3.30
C SER A 210 -2.37 14.34 -2.17
N LEU A 211 -2.16 13.09 -1.73
CA LEU A 211 -3.07 12.41 -0.79
C LEU A 211 -3.17 13.11 0.57
N THR A 212 -2.10 13.79 0.99
CA THR A 212 -2.05 14.53 2.27
C THR A 212 -2.73 15.89 2.21
N THR A 213 -3.25 16.30 1.06
CA THR A 213 -3.89 17.61 0.86
C THR A 213 -5.26 17.48 0.20
N ILE A 214 -5.89 16.29 0.27
CA ILE A 214 -7.21 16.03 -0.31
C ILE A 214 -8.28 16.96 0.25
N ASP A 215 -8.17 17.32 1.53
CA ASP A 215 -9.08 18.14 2.29
C ASP A 215 -8.65 19.62 2.37
N ALA A 216 -7.57 20.03 1.69
CA ALA A 216 -7.03 21.39 1.77
C ALA A 216 -8.00 22.50 1.32
N SER A 217 -9.04 22.14 0.55
CA SER A 217 -10.09 23.06 0.08
C SER A 217 -11.41 22.93 0.84
N ASP A 218 -11.50 22.01 1.81
CA ASP A 218 -12.71 21.83 2.60
C ASP A 218 -12.73 22.86 3.74
N PRO A 219 -13.71 23.79 3.79
CA PRO A 219 -13.80 24.77 4.86
C PRO A 219 -14.10 24.15 6.23
N ASN A 220 -14.55 22.89 6.27
CA ASN A 220 -14.79 22.15 7.51
C ASN A 220 -13.57 21.36 7.97
N ALA A 221 -12.51 21.26 7.15
CA ALA A 221 -11.28 20.63 7.56
C ALA A 221 -10.59 21.46 8.66
N SER A 222 -10.04 20.77 9.66
CA SER A 222 -9.32 21.45 10.75
C SER A 222 -7.99 21.97 10.23
N THR A 223 -7.81 23.29 10.22
CA THR A 223 -6.54 23.93 9.89
C THR A 223 -5.75 24.25 11.15
N PHE A 224 -4.46 23.94 11.14
CA PHE A 224 -3.54 24.31 12.21
C PHE A 224 -2.42 25.20 11.64
N ALA A 225 -1.93 26.15 12.43
CA ALA A 225 -0.77 26.92 12.00
C ALA A 225 0.48 26.03 11.91
N LEU A 226 1.51 26.50 11.20
CA LEU A 226 2.76 25.75 11.05
C LEU A 226 3.36 25.45 12.44
N CYS A 227 3.68 24.18 12.69
CA CYS A 227 4.18 23.67 13.97
C CYS A 227 3.16 23.73 15.15
N GLU A 228 1.87 23.91 14.88
CA GLU A 228 0.82 23.73 15.87
C GLU A 228 0.14 22.36 15.72
N VAL A 229 -0.28 21.79 16.86
CA VAL A 229 -1.02 20.54 16.94
C VAL A 229 -2.38 20.80 17.60
N PRO A 230 -3.44 20.03 17.26
CA PRO A 230 -4.73 20.15 17.92
C PRO A 230 -4.59 20.04 19.44
N ARG A 231 -4.99 21.08 20.15
CA ARG A 231 -5.05 21.10 21.61
C ARG A 231 -6.47 20.78 22.05
N VAL A 232 -6.70 19.57 22.55
CA VAL A 232 -7.97 19.23 23.20
C VAL A 232 -7.95 19.84 24.60
N ILE A 233 -8.75 20.88 24.82
CA ILE A 233 -8.99 21.40 26.17
C ILE A 233 -9.91 20.39 26.86
N THR A 234 -9.31 19.49 27.65
CA THR A 234 -10.09 18.62 28.53
C THR A 234 -10.64 19.48 29.65
N ILE A 235 -11.90 19.90 29.51
CA ILE A 235 -12.67 20.45 30.62
C ILE A 235 -12.83 19.29 31.61
N ARG A 236 -11.98 19.26 32.64
CA ARG A 236 -12.17 18.34 33.76
C ARG A 236 -13.47 18.75 34.43
N HIS A 237 -14.54 18.02 34.17
CA HIS A 237 -15.70 18.03 35.06
C HIS A 237 -15.19 17.64 36.46
N PRO A 238 -15.59 18.33 37.54
CA PRO A 238 -15.18 17.96 38.89
C PRO A 238 -15.60 16.50 39.15
N HIS A 239 -14.63 15.59 39.23
CA HIS A 239 -14.87 14.22 39.62
C HIS A 239 -15.45 14.21 41.03
N ARG A 240 -16.70 13.76 41.16
CA ARG A 240 -17.24 13.24 42.41
C ARG A 240 -16.64 11.83 42.57
N PRO A 241 -15.94 11.53 43.66
CA PRO A 241 -15.30 10.22 43.82
C PRO A 241 -16.36 9.22 44.28
N ASP A 242 -16.87 8.40 43.34
CA ASP A 242 -17.44 7.10 43.70
C ASP A 242 -16.41 6.02 43.36
N SER A 243 -15.84 5.45 44.41
CA SER A 243 -14.87 4.36 44.38
C SER A 243 -15.58 3.06 43.95
N ALA A 244 -15.49 2.67 42.67
CA ALA A 244 -15.87 1.31 42.25
C ALA A 244 -15.28 0.80 40.91
N ASP A 245 -14.38 1.51 40.22
CA ASP A 245 -13.95 1.09 38.87
C ASP A 245 -12.51 0.54 38.81
N LEU A 246 -12.29 -0.57 39.52
CA LEU A 246 -11.12 -1.43 39.28
C LEU A 246 -11.58 -2.85 39.00
N GLU A 247 -12.37 -3.04 37.94
CA GLU A 247 -12.61 -4.35 37.29
C GLU A 247 -13.49 -4.15 36.04
N ARG A 248 -12.91 -3.68 34.93
CA ARG A 248 -13.56 -3.79 33.62
C ARG A 248 -12.55 -3.92 32.49
N GLU A 249 -11.75 -4.98 32.54
CA GLU A 249 -11.06 -5.48 31.35
C GLU A 249 -11.97 -6.46 30.59
N THR A 250 -12.01 -6.31 29.26
CA THR A 250 -12.51 -7.27 28.25
C THR A 250 -14.04 -7.53 28.16
N SER A 251 -14.82 -6.50 27.83
CA SER A 251 -16.08 -6.70 27.09
C SER A 251 -16.15 -5.75 25.89
N PRO A 252 -16.69 -6.18 24.73
CA PRO A 252 -16.90 -5.28 23.61
C PRO A 252 -17.85 -4.18 24.08
N VAL A 253 -17.42 -2.92 23.97
CA VAL A 253 -18.26 -1.78 24.31
C VAL A 253 -19.40 -1.75 23.29
N THR A 254 -20.53 -2.36 23.66
CA THR A 254 -21.80 -2.09 23.00
C THR A 254 -22.14 -0.65 23.35
N HIS A 255 -21.80 0.28 22.46
CA HIS A 255 -22.27 1.67 22.52
C HIS A 255 -23.78 1.68 22.24
N GLU A 256 -24.59 1.15 23.15
CA GLU A 256 -26.03 1.40 23.17
C GLU A 256 -26.23 2.88 23.51
N GLY A 257 -26.32 3.71 22.46
CA GLY A 257 -26.62 5.15 22.58
C GLY A 257 -25.61 6.13 21.96
N CYS A 258 -24.53 5.67 21.32
CA CYS A 258 -23.65 6.58 20.56
C CYS A 258 -24.06 6.64 19.09
N ASP A 259 -24.37 7.84 18.58
CA ASP A 259 -24.60 8.07 17.14
C ASP A 259 -23.39 7.66 16.28
N CYS A 260 -22.19 7.57 16.86
CA CYS A 260 -21.00 7.07 16.20
C CYS A 260 -21.12 5.62 15.70
N ALA A 261 -21.93 4.78 16.36
CA ALA A 261 -22.19 3.40 15.90
C ALA A 261 -22.87 3.39 14.52
N SER A 262 -23.67 4.43 14.22
CA SER A 262 -24.31 4.60 12.92
C SER A 262 -23.32 4.89 11.79
N LEU A 263 -22.11 5.34 12.10
CA LEU A 263 -21.05 5.66 11.14
C LEU A 263 -20.10 4.49 10.89
N THR A 264 -20.32 3.35 11.55
CA THR A 264 -19.39 2.22 11.50
C THR A 264 -19.57 1.36 10.25
N LEU A 265 -18.47 0.80 9.74
CA LEU A 265 -18.46 -0.06 8.56
C LEU A 265 -19.38 -1.27 8.74
N GLY A 266 -19.40 -1.87 9.92
CA GLY A 266 -20.28 -3.00 10.23
C GLY A 266 -21.77 -2.68 10.09
N ARG A 267 -22.16 -1.40 10.21
CA ARG A 267 -23.55 -0.96 10.03
C ARG A 267 -23.90 -0.65 8.58
N HIS A 268 -22.94 -0.16 7.80
CA HIS A 268 -23.13 0.23 6.40
C HIS A 268 -22.88 -0.90 5.41
N TRP A 269 -22.12 -1.93 5.79
CA TRP A 269 -21.80 -3.05 4.91
C TRP A 269 -21.97 -4.39 5.63
N ALA A 270 -23.04 -5.11 5.31
CA ALA A 270 -23.36 -6.41 5.92
C ALA A 270 -22.25 -7.47 5.69
N GLY A 271 -21.51 -7.38 4.57
CA GLY A 271 -20.39 -8.27 4.26
C GLY A 271 -19.13 -8.02 5.10
N ALA A 272 -19.07 -6.92 5.87
CA ALA A 272 -17.92 -6.59 6.70
C ALA A 272 -17.64 -7.67 7.75
N CYS A 273 -18.69 -8.28 8.32
CA CYS A 273 -18.52 -9.34 9.32
C CYS A 273 -17.84 -10.59 8.73
N GLU A 274 -18.12 -10.92 7.47
CA GLU A 274 -17.55 -12.09 6.81
C GLU A 274 -16.13 -11.83 6.29
N HIS A 275 -15.91 -10.66 5.69
CA HIS A 275 -14.67 -10.38 4.95
C HIS A 275 -13.63 -9.60 5.76
N THR A 276 -14.07 -8.70 6.64
CA THR A 276 -13.21 -7.77 7.41
C THR A 276 -13.72 -7.61 8.85
N PRO A 277 -13.83 -8.71 9.64
CA PRO A 277 -14.42 -8.69 10.98
C PRO A 277 -13.72 -7.72 11.95
N LEU A 278 -12.42 -7.47 11.74
CA LEU A 278 -11.66 -6.53 12.57
C LEU A 278 -11.89 -5.06 12.19
N TRP A 279 -12.62 -4.78 11.11
CA TRP A 279 -12.93 -3.42 10.65
C TRP A 279 -14.35 -3.01 11.01
N MET A 280 -15.10 -3.84 11.75
CA MET A 280 -16.51 -3.59 12.05
C MET A 280 -16.75 -2.23 12.73
N SER A 281 -15.80 -1.77 13.55
CA SER A 281 -15.85 -0.48 14.25
C SER A 281 -15.16 0.68 13.52
N THR A 282 -14.58 0.47 12.33
CA THR A 282 -13.98 1.56 11.56
C THR A 282 -15.06 2.44 10.95
N PRO A 283 -14.77 3.71 10.63
CA PRO A 283 -15.67 4.53 9.85
C PRO A 283 -16.04 3.83 8.52
N ALA A 284 -17.31 3.91 8.14
CA ALA A 284 -17.78 3.45 6.83
C ALA A 284 -17.38 4.45 5.74
N TRP A 285 -17.20 3.94 4.51
CA TRP A 285 -17.14 4.80 3.34
C TRP A 285 -18.54 5.31 2.98
N ASP A 286 -18.67 6.61 2.74
CA ASP A 286 -19.90 7.18 2.20
C ASP A 286 -20.12 6.67 0.77
N GLY A 287 -21.35 6.25 0.44
CA GLY A 287 -21.71 5.78 -0.89
C GLY A 287 -21.63 6.85 -1.98
N ASN A 288 -21.57 8.13 -1.60
CA ASN A 288 -21.40 9.26 -2.51
C ASN A 288 -19.93 9.55 -2.82
N TRP A 289 -18.97 8.87 -2.18
CA TRP A 289 -17.55 9.04 -2.48
C TRP A 289 -17.21 8.33 -3.79
N THR A 290 -17.10 9.11 -4.87
CA THR A 290 -16.61 8.62 -6.16
C THR A 290 -15.08 8.65 -6.21
N ARG A 291 -14.48 7.62 -6.83
CA ARG A 291 -13.02 7.50 -7.05
C ARG A 291 -12.38 8.68 -7.79
N THR A 292 -13.19 9.46 -8.51
CA THR A 292 -12.74 10.64 -9.26
C THR A 292 -13.41 11.89 -8.71
N ARG A 293 -12.70 12.70 -7.93
CA ARG A 293 -12.99 14.14 -7.88
C ARG A 293 -12.35 14.76 -9.12
N PRO A 294 -13.09 15.45 -10.00
CA PRO A 294 -12.45 16.27 -11.00
C PRO A 294 -11.59 17.30 -10.27
N LEU A 295 -10.29 17.33 -10.54
CA LEU A 295 -9.40 18.43 -10.18
C LEU A 295 -10.11 19.72 -10.61
N GLY A 296 -10.65 20.45 -9.64
CA GLY A 296 -11.29 21.72 -9.88
C GLY A 296 -10.31 22.61 -10.61
N LYS A 297 -10.65 23.01 -11.84
CA LYS A 297 -9.91 24.08 -12.52
C LYS A 297 -9.90 25.29 -11.58
N PRO A 298 -8.76 25.98 -11.41
CA PRO A 298 -8.74 27.24 -10.68
C PRO A 298 -9.70 28.18 -11.38
N GLN A 299 -10.71 28.66 -10.66
CA GLN A 299 -11.48 29.80 -11.12
C GLN A 299 -10.58 31.03 -10.99
N VAL A 300 -10.33 31.65 -12.15
CA VAL A 300 -9.69 32.97 -12.30
C VAL A 300 -10.65 34.03 -11.79
#